data_AF-A0AAU9ZC54-F1
#
_entry.id   AF-A0AAU9ZC54-F1
#
_cell.length_a   1.000
_cell.length_b   1.000
_cell.length_c   1.000
_cell.angle_alpha   90.00
_cell.angle_beta   90.00
_cell.angle_gamma   90.00
#
_symmetry.space_group_name_H-M   'P 1'
#
loop_
_entity.id
_entity.type
_entity.pdbx_description
1 polymer ?
#
loop_
_entity_poly.entity_id
_entity_poly.type
_entity_poly.pdbx_seq_one_letter_code
_entity_poly.pdbx_strand_id
1 'polypeptide(L)'
;MIRNPDYNNFVCCAVCNKIIPPSPFGETFKRIHEYKPFKTRFYTHKDILDIGASILNQEEQYQEAALRETIAKAEAKVWKQANELQQQAVDKALEDANARHRFEVQMLEEQHQKDLKAVEARTKMEMFQNMDEELKREHSAAEQRMVHRIQRIMMECHREKLEAVKKAREEEREIAQKAIQEQKSKAMEELVNTGVTAIKDQKTSLGQLIKAKEHEMNAYYGMAQRQKQEEVQEVLQEAEKTHQATLDNVMDKLVNTQGELVSVAKQLGIMTNWKDFLEEELQETREAFQKYINYTFPRLSPGHADFILPERKKTPSNLTKDNETNAE
;
A
#
# COMPACT_ATOMS: atom_id res chain seq x y z
N MET A 1 -14.62 -3.76 193.37
CA MET A 1 -15.51 -3.86 194.54
C MET A 1 -15.91 -2.43 194.88
N ILE A 2 -17.17 -2.01 194.95
CA ILE A 2 -18.43 -2.72 195.20
C ILE A 2 -19.09 -3.13 193.87
N ARG A 3 -19.30 -4.43 193.68
CA ARG A 3 -20.10 -5.01 192.58
C ARG A 3 -21.45 -5.40 193.16
N ASN A 4 -22.54 -4.99 192.51
CA ASN A 4 -23.83 -5.66 192.64
C ASN A 4 -24.13 -6.31 191.27
N PRO A 5 -24.26 -7.64 191.15
CA PRO A 5 -24.15 -8.30 189.84
C PRO A 5 -25.38 -8.25 188.93
N ASP A 6 -26.55 -7.76 189.37
CA ASP A 6 -27.81 -8.13 188.68
C ASP A 6 -28.60 -7.03 187.97
N TYR A 7 -28.27 -5.72 188.01
CA TYR A 7 -29.14 -4.71 187.36
C TYR A 7 -28.39 -3.48 186.83
N ASN A 8 -28.17 -3.41 185.50
CA ASN A 8 -27.56 -2.27 184.80
C ASN A 8 -28.56 -1.58 183.86
N ASN A 9 -29.43 -0.71 184.39
CA ASN A 9 -29.91 0.56 183.77
C ASN A 9 -31.38 0.86 184.13
N PHE A 10 -31.59 1.83 185.02
CA PHE A 10 -32.86 2.56 185.17
C PHE A 10 -32.73 3.91 184.44
N VAL A 11 -33.72 4.28 183.62
CA VAL A 11 -33.77 5.58 182.92
C VAL A 11 -34.78 6.49 183.63
N CYS A 12 -34.32 7.62 184.16
CA CYS A 12 -35.17 8.63 184.80
C CYS A 12 -35.93 9.44 183.73
N CYS A 13 -37.26 9.52 183.84
CA CYS A 13 -38.09 10.32 182.94
C CYS A 13 -38.03 11.81 183.34
N ALA A 14 -37.55 12.65 182.42
CA ALA A 14 -37.25 14.07 182.59
C ALA A 14 -38.46 14.99 182.91
N VAL A 15 -39.67 14.45 183.08
CA VAL A 15 -40.89 15.26 183.26
C VAL A 15 -41.62 14.98 184.59
N CYS A 16 -41.27 13.91 185.33
CA CYS A 16 -42.06 13.57 186.53
C CYS A 16 -41.29 13.00 187.74
N ASN A 17 -39.96 12.95 187.75
CA ASN A 17 -39.09 12.53 188.89
C ASN A 17 -39.51 11.22 189.63
N LYS A 18 -40.43 10.45 189.03
CA LYS A 18 -40.81 9.10 189.43
C LYS A 18 -39.90 8.16 188.66
N ILE A 19 -39.23 7.28 189.40
CA ILE A 19 -38.44 6.19 188.86
C ILE A 19 -39.39 5.28 188.09
N ILE A 20 -39.38 5.40 186.76
CA ILE A 20 -40.11 4.48 185.88
C ILE A 20 -39.26 3.20 185.83
N PRO A 21 -39.80 2.05 186.26
CA PRO A 21 -39.07 0.80 186.17
C PRO A 21 -38.69 0.54 184.70
N PRO A 22 -37.48 0.03 184.42
CA PRO A 22 -37.04 -0.26 183.05
C PRO A 22 -38.06 -1.17 182.39
N SER A 23 -38.27 -0.96 181.09
CA SER A 23 -39.14 -1.84 180.30
C SER A 23 -38.78 -3.28 180.62
N PRO A 24 -39.74 -4.12 181.02
CA PRO A 24 -39.43 -5.48 181.43
C PRO A 24 -38.74 -6.16 180.26
N PHE A 25 -37.51 -6.61 180.45
CA PHE A 25 -36.74 -7.40 179.50
C PHE A 25 -36.63 -8.83 180.05
N GLY A 26 -36.65 -9.85 179.19
CA GLY A 26 -36.61 -11.25 179.61
C GLY A 26 -37.99 -11.88 179.87
N GLU A 27 -38.08 -12.81 180.82
CA GLU A 27 -39.32 -13.58 181.11
C GLU A 27 -40.53 -12.71 181.47
N THR A 28 -40.30 -11.56 182.11
CA THR A 28 -41.36 -10.62 182.47
C THR A 28 -41.97 -9.93 181.23
N PHE A 29 -41.18 -9.70 180.18
CA PHE A 29 -41.67 -9.23 178.88
C PHE A 29 -42.54 -10.28 178.21
N LYS A 30 -42.11 -11.55 178.27
CA LYS A 30 -42.86 -12.68 177.74
C LYS A 30 -44.21 -12.82 178.45
N ARG A 31 -44.28 -12.66 179.77
CA ARG A 31 -45.56 -12.65 180.54
C ARG A 31 -46.52 -11.54 180.13
N ILE A 32 -46.04 -10.33 179.81
CA ILE A 32 -46.90 -9.23 179.35
C ILE A 32 -47.40 -9.48 177.92
N HIS A 33 -46.58 -10.08 177.06
CA HIS A 33 -47.02 -10.56 175.75
C HIS A 33 -47.93 -11.80 175.82
N GLU A 34 -47.90 -12.56 176.92
CA GLU A 34 -48.83 -13.65 177.22
C GLU A 34 -50.16 -13.15 177.81
N TYR A 35 -50.23 -11.91 178.27
CA TYR A 35 -51.47 -11.28 178.72
C TYR A 35 -52.44 -11.14 177.54
N LYS A 36 -53.55 -11.89 177.59
CA LYS A 36 -54.51 -12.07 176.48
C LYS A 36 -54.81 -10.77 175.71
N PRO A 37 -55.17 -9.63 176.35
CA PRO A 37 -55.48 -8.39 175.63
C PRO A 37 -54.31 -7.83 174.81
N PHE A 38 -53.08 -7.94 175.30
CA PHE A 38 -51.88 -7.45 174.61
C PHE A 38 -51.50 -8.35 173.45
N LYS A 39 -51.58 -9.68 173.64
CA LYS A 39 -51.39 -10.67 172.58
C LYS A 39 -52.36 -10.42 171.43
N THR A 40 -53.65 -10.30 171.74
CA THR A 40 -54.68 -10.04 170.73
C THR A 40 -54.44 -8.72 170.01
N ARG A 41 -54.09 -7.62 170.70
CA ARG A 41 -53.77 -6.33 170.07
C ARG A 41 -52.54 -6.36 169.17
N PHE A 42 -51.48 -7.05 169.59
CA PHE A 42 -50.24 -7.15 168.80
C PHE A 42 -50.48 -7.94 167.51
N TYR A 43 -51.14 -9.10 167.61
CA TYR A 43 -51.46 -9.90 166.42
C TYR A 43 -52.48 -9.19 165.52
N THR A 44 -53.51 -8.52 166.05
CA THR A 44 -54.41 -7.73 165.18
C THR A 44 -53.71 -6.55 164.51
N HIS A 45 -52.76 -5.87 165.18
CA HIS A 45 -52.01 -4.80 164.53
C HIS A 45 -51.08 -5.35 163.44
N LYS A 46 -50.43 -6.50 163.70
CA LYS A 46 -49.63 -7.21 162.70
C LYS A 46 -50.48 -7.66 161.52
N ASP A 47 -51.65 -8.23 161.76
CA ASP A 47 -52.57 -8.67 160.70
C ASP A 47 -53.03 -7.47 159.85
N ILE A 48 -53.35 -6.31 160.46
CA ILE A 48 -53.71 -5.08 159.75
C ILE A 48 -52.53 -4.57 158.89
N LEU A 49 -51.31 -4.59 159.42
CA LEU A 49 -50.12 -4.17 158.68
C LEU A 49 -49.79 -5.14 157.53
N ASP A 50 -49.92 -6.44 157.76
CA ASP A 50 -49.69 -7.48 156.74
C ASP A 50 -50.76 -7.39 155.64
N ILE A 51 -52.03 -7.10 155.98
CA ILE A 51 -53.10 -6.80 155.01
C ILE A 51 -52.78 -5.52 154.24
N GLY A 52 -52.35 -4.45 154.92
CA GLY A 52 -51.97 -3.19 154.29
C GLY A 52 -50.80 -3.33 153.32
N ALA A 53 -49.77 -4.11 153.71
CA ALA A 53 -48.63 -4.44 152.86
C ALA A 53 -49.02 -5.30 151.65
N SER A 54 -49.95 -6.26 151.84
CA SER A 54 -50.48 -7.06 150.74
C SER A 54 -51.28 -6.23 149.74
N ILE A 55 -52.11 -5.29 150.22
CA ILE A 55 -52.88 -4.38 149.36
C ILE A 55 -51.93 -3.45 148.60
N LEU A 56 -50.94 -2.86 149.29
CA LEU A 56 -49.94 -2.00 148.67
C LEU A 56 -49.15 -2.72 147.57
N ASN A 57 -48.68 -3.94 147.83
CA ASN A 57 -47.94 -4.74 146.85
C ASN A 57 -48.82 -5.14 145.65
N GLN A 58 -50.11 -5.44 145.87
CA GLN A 58 -51.05 -5.70 144.78
C GLN A 58 -51.28 -4.44 143.93
N GLU A 59 -51.43 -3.27 144.56
CA GLU A 59 -51.59 -1.99 143.87
C GLU A 59 -50.32 -1.64 143.07
N GLU A 60 -49.13 -1.82 143.65
CA GLU A 60 -47.84 -1.62 142.99
C GLU A 60 -47.68 -2.54 141.77
N GLN A 61 -48.01 -3.84 141.90
CA GLN A 61 -47.99 -4.76 140.76
C GLN A 61 -48.98 -4.36 139.66
N TYR A 62 -50.17 -3.88 140.04
CA TYR A 62 -51.16 -3.41 139.08
C TYR A 62 -50.67 -2.15 138.34
N GLN A 63 -50.07 -1.20 139.07
CA GLN A 63 -49.50 0.01 138.49
C GLN A 63 -48.28 -0.29 137.61
N GLU A 64 -47.39 -1.21 138.04
CA GLU A 64 -46.28 -1.67 137.22
C GLU A 64 -46.74 -2.37 135.95
N ALA A 65 -47.76 -3.23 136.02
CA ALA A 65 -48.31 -3.91 134.86
C ALA A 65 -48.94 -2.91 133.88
N ALA A 66 -49.71 -1.94 134.38
CA ALA A 66 -50.28 -0.87 133.57
C ALA A 66 -49.18 0.01 132.93
N LEU A 67 -48.11 0.31 133.68
CA LEU A 67 -46.96 1.05 133.16
C LEU A 67 -46.22 0.25 132.08
N ARG A 68 -45.97 -1.05 132.28
CA ARG A 68 -45.36 -1.92 131.26
C ARG A 68 -46.23 -2.03 130.02
N GLU A 69 -47.54 -2.12 130.15
CA GLU A 69 -48.46 -2.16 129.02
C GLU A 69 -48.45 -0.83 128.24
N THR A 70 -48.41 0.31 128.93
CA THR A 70 -48.30 1.62 128.27
C THR A 70 -46.96 1.82 127.58
N ILE A 71 -45.85 1.37 128.18
CA ILE A 71 -44.52 1.34 127.55
C ILE A 71 -44.53 0.47 126.30
N ALA A 72 -45.04 -0.77 126.38
CA ALA A 72 -45.11 -1.68 125.23
C ALA A 72 -45.96 -1.10 124.09
N LYS A 73 -47.08 -0.42 124.42
CA LYS A 73 -47.90 0.29 123.43
C LYS A 73 -47.15 1.48 122.81
N ALA A 74 -46.36 2.21 123.58
CA ALA A 74 -45.54 3.31 123.08
C ALA A 74 -44.39 2.80 122.19
N GLU A 75 -43.68 1.75 122.60
CA GLU A 75 -42.64 1.09 121.82
C GLU A 75 -43.19 0.56 120.50
N ALA A 76 -44.33 -0.13 120.51
CA ALA A 76 -44.96 -0.63 119.28
C ALA A 76 -45.32 0.52 118.31
N LYS A 77 -45.78 1.67 118.82
CA LYS A 77 -46.03 2.85 117.99
C LYS A 77 -44.74 3.42 117.39
N VAL A 78 -43.67 3.52 118.18
CA VAL A 78 -42.36 3.97 117.71
C VAL A 78 -41.80 3.03 116.65
N TRP A 79 -41.88 1.71 116.87
CA TRP A 79 -41.46 0.71 115.88
C TRP A 79 -42.26 0.80 114.58
N LYS A 80 -43.58 1.01 114.67
CA LYS A 80 -44.41 1.22 113.48
C LYS A 80 -43.97 2.47 112.69
N GLN A 81 -43.75 3.59 113.38
CA GLN A 81 -43.27 4.82 112.75
C GLN A 81 -41.87 4.65 112.15
N ALA A 82 -40.97 3.95 112.84
CA ALA A 82 -39.63 3.66 112.34
C ALA A 82 -39.67 2.81 111.07
N ASN A 83 -40.52 1.77 111.03
CA ASN A 83 -40.72 0.94 109.85
C ASN A 83 -41.32 1.74 108.67
N GLU A 84 -42.29 2.61 108.93
CA GLU A 84 -42.88 3.49 107.91
C GLU A 84 -41.83 4.45 107.33
N LEU A 85 -41.02 5.09 108.18
CA LEU A 85 -39.92 5.97 107.73
C LEU A 85 -38.83 5.21 106.98
N GLN A 86 -38.49 4.01 107.44
CA GLN A 86 -37.52 3.15 106.76
C GLN A 86 -38.04 2.74 105.37
N GLN A 87 -39.30 2.35 105.27
CA GLN A 87 -39.91 1.99 103.99
C GLN A 87 -39.91 3.19 103.03
N GLN A 88 -40.31 4.38 103.50
CA GLN A 88 -40.27 5.60 102.71
C GLN A 88 -38.85 5.96 102.26
N ALA A 89 -37.85 5.78 103.11
CA ALA A 89 -36.45 6.02 102.75
C ALA A 89 -35.94 5.03 101.70
N VAL A 90 -36.32 3.75 101.80
CA VAL A 90 -35.99 2.71 100.81
C VAL A 90 -36.70 2.99 99.48
N ASP A 91 -37.99 3.29 99.50
CA ASP A 91 -38.76 3.60 98.30
C ASP A 91 -38.18 4.81 97.59
N LYS A 92 -37.84 5.87 98.33
CA LYS A 92 -37.18 7.06 97.78
C LYS A 92 -35.79 6.74 97.20
N ALA A 93 -35.00 5.92 97.88
CA ALA A 93 -33.69 5.50 97.36
C ALA A 93 -33.82 4.67 96.08
N LEU A 94 -34.84 3.80 95.99
CA LEU A 94 -35.14 3.03 94.79
C LEU A 94 -35.63 3.91 93.65
N GLU A 95 -36.49 4.90 93.91
CA GLU A 95 -36.93 5.88 92.92
C GLU A 95 -35.76 6.70 92.38
N ASP A 96 -34.90 7.22 93.27
CA ASP A 96 -33.71 7.98 92.89
C ASP A 96 -32.71 7.12 92.08
N ALA A 97 -32.49 5.86 92.49
CA ALA A 97 -31.62 4.94 91.76
C ALA A 97 -32.19 4.61 90.37
N ASN A 98 -33.50 4.34 90.27
CA ASN A 98 -34.17 4.10 89.00
C ASN A 98 -34.15 5.33 88.09
N ALA A 99 -34.33 6.53 88.64
CA ALA A 99 -34.26 7.77 87.89
C ALA A 99 -32.85 7.99 87.30
N ARG A 100 -31.80 7.79 88.12
CA ARG A 100 -30.40 7.85 87.65
C ARG A 100 -30.11 6.81 86.57
N HIS A 101 -30.53 5.56 86.79
CA HIS A 101 -30.32 4.50 85.82
C HIS A 101 -31.03 4.79 84.48
N ARG A 102 -32.29 5.26 84.51
CA ARG A 102 -33.01 5.66 83.30
C ARG A 102 -32.29 6.80 82.55
N PHE A 103 -31.78 7.78 83.29
CA PHE A 103 -31.02 8.88 82.70
C PHE A 103 -29.72 8.39 82.06
N GLU A 104 -28.96 7.51 82.73
CA GLU A 104 -27.74 6.91 82.19
C GLU A 104 -28.02 6.08 80.93
N VAL A 105 -29.10 5.29 80.93
CA VAL A 105 -29.53 4.52 79.76
C VAL A 105 -29.88 5.45 78.59
N GLN A 106 -30.64 6.53 78.82
CA GLN A 106 -30.96 7.50 77.77
C GLN A 106 -29.71 8.16 77.19
N MET A 107 -28.78 8.58 78.05
CA MET A 107 -27.50 9.17 77.61
C MET A 107 -26.67 8.18 76.78
N LEU A 108 -26.64 6.91 77.17
CA LEU A 108 -25.96 5.84 76.43
C LEU A 108 -26.64 5.56 75.09
N GLU A 109 -27.97 5.52 75.05
CA GLU A 109 -28.75 5.35 73.81
C GLU A 109 -28.50 6.49 72.83
N GLU A 110 -28.49 7.74 73.30
CA GLU A 110 -28.17 8.91 72.48
C GLU A 110 -26.73 8.84 71.94
N GLN A 111 -25.77 8.43 72.77
CA GLN A 111 -24.38 8.29 72.35
C GLN A 111 -24.23 7.19 71.30
N HIS A 112 -24.81 6.02 71.52
CA HIS A 112 -24.82 4.93 70.55
C HIS A 112 -25.50 5.35 69.24
N GLN A 113 -26.59 6.12 69.29
CA GLN A 113 -27.25 6.60 68.08
C GLN A 113 -26.36 7.57 67.29
N LYS A 114 -25.59 8.44 67.96
CA LYS A 114 -24.61 9.32 67.32
C LYS A 114 -23.48 8.51 66.69
N ASP A 115 -22.95 7.53 67.41
CA ASP A 115 -21.86 6.67 66.93
C ASP A 115 -22.29 5.82 65.72
N LEU A 116 -23.50 5.26 65.75
CA LEU A 116 -24.08 4.54 64.62
C LEU A 116 -24.21 5.43 63.37
N LYS A 117 -24.72 6.66 63.52
CA LYS A 117 -24.79 7.62 62.40
C LYS A 117 -23.41 7.98 61.86
N ALA A 118 -22.42 8.13 62.73
CA ALA A 118 -21.04 8.43 62.33
C ALA A 118 -20.37 7.25 61.62
N VAL A 119 -20.63 6.01 62.05
CA VAL A 119 -20.18 4.80 61.36
C VAL A 119 -20.88 4.67 60.00
N GLU A 120 -22.20 4.83 59.94
CA GLU A 120 -22.96 4.79 58.68
C GLU A 120 -22.42 5.81 57.67
N ALA A 121 -22.16 7.05 58.10
CA ALA A 121 -21.58 8.09 57.25
C ALA A 121 -20.17 7.72 56.75
N ARG A 122 -19.31 7.19 57.63
CA ARG A 122 -17.96 6.72 57.26
C ARG A 122 -18.02 5.57 56.27
N THR A 123 -18.82 4.55 56.54
CA THR A 123 -18.98 3.40 55.66
C THR A 123 -19.55 3.79 54.30
N LYS A 124 -20.53 4.71 54.24
CA LYS A 124 -21.02 5.25 52.97
C LYS A 124 -19.92 5.96 52.18
N MET A 125 -19.12 6.78 52.85
CA MET A 125 -18.00 7.48 52.21
C MET A 125 -16.94 6.51 51.67
N GLU A 126 -16.52 5.53 52.47
CA GLU A 126 -15.57 4.48 52.06
C GLU A 126 -16.13 3.64 50.91
N MET A 127 -17.42 3.29 50.95
CA MET A 127 -18.08 2.58 49.86
C MET A 127 -18.06 3.38 48.56
N PHE A 128 -18.37 4.69 48.61
CA PHE A 128 -18.31 5.55 47.42
C PHE A 128 -16.88 5.71 46.89
N GLN A 129 -15.88 5.84 47.76
CA GLN A 129 -14.47 5.92 47.38
C GLN A 129 -14.03 4.62 46.69
N ASN A 130 -14.31 3.46 47.29
CA ASN A 130 -13.98 2.17 46.71
C ASN A 130 -14.66 1.96 45.35
N MET A 131 -15.94 2.34 45.23
CA MET A 131 -16.68 2.26 43.97
C MET A 131 -16.09 3.18 42.89
N ASP A 132 -15.70 4.41 43.24
CA ASP A 132 -15.03 5.33 42.31
C ASP A 132 -13.67 4.81 41.86
N GLU A 133 -12.89 4.22 42.76
CA GLU A 133 -11.62 3.58 42.44
C GLU A 133 -11.77 2.35 41.54
N GLU A 134 -12.77 1.50 41.77
CA GLU A 134 -13.10 0.39 40.88
C GLU A 134 -13.53 0.87 39.50
N LEU A 135 -14.39 1.90 39.45
CA LEU A 135 -14.86 2.47 38.20
C LEU A 135 -13.72 3.10 37.39
N LYS A 136 -12.80 3.82 38.06
CA LYS A 136 -11.58 4.35 37.43
C LYS A 136 -10.68 3.23 36.89
N ARG A 137 -10.48 2.15 37.67
CA ARG A 137 -9.68 0.99 37.23
C ARG A 137 -10.26 0.33 36.00
N GLU A 138 -11.57 0.07 35.98
CA GLU A 138 -12.26 -0.51 34.82
C GLU A 138 -12.26 0.42 33.61
N HIS A 139 -12.46 1.73 33.83
CA HIS A 139 -12.38 2.74 32.78
C HIS A 139 -11.00 2.75 32.12
N SER A 140 -9.93 2.86 32.92
CA SER A 140 -8.56 2.84 32.41
C SER A 140 -8.23 1.52 31.69
N ALA A 141 -8.68 0.38 32.21
CA ALA A 141 -8.50 -0.90 31.54
C ALA A 141 -9.26 -0.96 30.20
N ALA A 142 -10.48 -0.42 30.14
CA ALA A 142 -11.26 -0.34 28.91
C ALA A 142 -10.61 0.59 27.87
N GLU A 143 -10.09 1.74 28.29
CA GLU A 143 -9.33 2.66 27.44
C GLU A 143 -8.08 2.00 26.88
N GLN A 144 -7.28 1.32 27.71
CA GLN A 144 -6.10 0.59 27.25
C GLN A 144 -6.46 -0.49 26.23
N ARG A 145 -7.53 -1.27 26.48
CA ARG A 145 -8.05 -2.25 25.50
C ARG A 145 -8.46 -1.57 24.20
N MET A 146 -9.07 -0.39 24.26
CA MET A 146 -9.48 0.36 23.08
C MET A 146 -8.29 0.93 22.32
N VAL A 147 -7.31 1.53 23.00
CA VAL A 147 -6.06 2.03 22.39
C VAL A 147 -5.31 0.90 21.68
N HIS A 148 -5.15 -0.26 22.33
CA HIS A 148 -4.50 -1.41 21.72
C HIS A 148 -5.25 -1.89 20.46
N ARG A 149 -6.59 -1.94 20.49
CA ARG A 149 -7.40 -2.26 19.31
C ARG A 149 -7.19 -1.25 18.17
N ILE A 150 -7.21 0.05 18.48
CA ILE A 150 -7.00 1.11 17.49
C ILE A 150 -5.59 1.01 16.89
N GLN A 151 -4.57 0.81 17.70
CA GLN A 151 -3.18 0.63 17.23
C GLN A 151 -3.07 -0.58 16.30
N ARG A 152 -3.70 -1.71 16.64
CA ARG A 152 -3.73 -2.89 15.78
C ARG A 152 -4.40 -2.61 14.43
N ILE A 153 -5.56 -1.96 14.44
CA ILE A 153 -6.26 -1.55 13.21
C ILE A 153 -5.41 -0.59 12.37
N MET A 154 -4.72 0.36 12.99
CA MET A 154 -3.81 1.27 12.29
C MET A 154 -2.66 0.51 11.62
N MET A 155 -2.07 -0.48 12.29
CA MET A 155 -1.01 -1.31 11.72
C MET A 155 -1.52 -2.17 10.55
N GLU A 156 -2.71 -2.77 10.69
CA GLU A 156 -3.35 -3.55 9.64
C GLU A 156 -3.67 -2.69 8.42
N CYS A 157 -4.26 -1.51 8.62
CA CYS A 157 -4.53 -0.53 7.57
C CYS A 157 -3.24 -0.03 6.90
N HIS A 158 -2.17 0.20 7.68
CA HIS A 158 -0.88 0.60 7.11
C HIS A 158 -0.29 -0.50 6.22
N ARG A 159 -0.36 -1.76 6.66
CA ARG A 159 0.06 -2.92 5.86
C ARG A 159 -0.74 -3.02 4.57
N GLU A 160 -2.07 -2.93 4.65
CA GLU A 160 -2.97 -2.97 3.48
C GLU A 160 -2.67 -1.83 2.51
N LYS A 161 -2.40 -0.62 3.00
CA LYS A 161 -1.98 0.52 2.19
C LYS A 161 -0.68 0.22 1.44
N LEU A 162 0.33 -0.34 2.11
CA LEU A 162 1.60 -0.70 1.48
C LEU A 162 1.42 -1.78 0.40
N GLU A 163 0.60 -2.80 0.68
CA GLU A 163 0.26 -3.84 -0.29
C GLU A 163 -0.50 -3.28 -1.50
N ALA A 164 -1.47 -2.39 -1.28
CA ALA A 164 -2.21 -1.73 -2.35
C ALA A 164 -1.28 -0.85 -3.22
N VAL A 165 -0.40 -0.06 -2.60
CA VAL A 165 0.59 0.76 -3.33
C VAL A 165 1.57 -0.13 -4.11
N LYS A 166 1.99 -1.27 -3.53
CA LYS A 166 2.87 -2.21 -4.22
C LYS A 166 2.19 -2.81 -5.45
N LYS A 167 0.94 -3.29 -5.32
CA LYS A 167 0.14 -3.80 -6.44
C LYS A 167 -0.07 -2.74 -7.52
N ALA A 168 -0.46 -1.52 -7.15
CA ALA A 168 -0.63 -0.42 -8.09
C ALA A 168 0.67 -0.12 -8.86
N ARG A 169 1.83 -0.13 -8.19
CA ARG A 169 3.12 0.04 -8.85
C ARG A 169 3.50 -1.12 -9.77
N GLU A 170 3.14 -2.35 -9.41
CA GLU A 170 3.34 -3.53 -10.27
C GLU A 170 2.47 -3.43 -11.53
N GLU A 171 1.20 -3.06 -11.39
CA GLU A 171 0.28 -2.81 -12.50
C GLU A 171 0.77 -1.67 -13.41
N GLU A 172 1.22 -0.54 -12.84
CA GLU A 172 1.82 0.56 -13.60
C GLU A 172 3.05 0.11 -14.39
N ARG A 173 3.91 -0.73 -13.78
CA ARG A 173 5.09 -1.29 -14.46
C ARG A 173 4.70 -2.21 -15.61
N GLU A 174 3.69 -3.07 -15.44
CA GLU A 174 3.19 -3.92 -16.50
C GLU A 174 2.60 -3.11 -17.65
N ILE A 175 1.81 -2.08 -17.35
CA ILE A 175 1.24 -1.17 -18.35
C ILE A 175 2.36 -0.44 -19.10
N ALA A 176 3.35 0.09 -18.37
CA ALA A 176 4.50 0.75 -18.98
C ALA A 176 5.32 -0.20 -19.86
N GLN A 177 5.54 -1.45 -19.43
CA GLN A 177 6.22 -2.47 -20.23
C GLN A 177 5.43 -2.82 -21.50
N LYS A 178 4.11 -3.00 -21.39
CA LYS A 178 3.24 -3.23 -22.55
C LYS A 178 3.29 -2.06 -23.53
N ALA A 179 3.22 -0.82 -23.04
CA ALA A 179 3.32 0.38 -23.86
C ALA A 179 4.68 0.50 -24.57
N ILE A 180 5.79 0.20 -23.86
CA ILE A 180 7.14 0.17 -24.47
C ILE A 180 7.21 -0.92 -25.54
N GLN A 181 6.66 -2.10 -25.28
CA GLN A 181 6.69 -3.20 -26.24
C GLN A 181 5.86 -2.89 -27.48
N GLU A 182 4.69 -2.27 -27.31
CA GLU A 182 3.84 -1.81 -28.41
C GLU A 182 4.50 -0.68 -29.22
N GLN A 183 5.17 0.25 -28.55
CA GLN A 183 5.95 1.29 -29.23
C GLN A 183 7.11 0.67 -30.01
N LYS A 184 7.81 -0.31 -29.42
CA LYS A 184 8.90 -1.04 -30.08
C LYS A 184 8.39 -1.80 -31.31
N SER A 185 7.23 -2.45 -31.23
CA SER A 185 6.65 -3.13 -32.39
C SER A 185 6.24 -2.15 -33.49
N LYS A 186 5.60 -1.02 -33.13
CA LYS A 186 5.26 0.04 -34.09
C LYS A 186 6.51 0.62 -34.78
N ALA A 187 7.55 0.95 -34.01
CA ALA A 187 8.80 1.46 -34.56
C ALA A 187 9.50 0.42 -35.46
N MET A 188 9.46 -0.86 -35.10
CA MET A 188 10.01 -1.92 -35.93
C MET A 188 9.21 -2.09 -37.23
N GLU A 189 7.88 -2.02 -37.17
CA GLU A 189 7.02 -2.05 -38.36
C GLU A 189 7.26 -0.85 -39.27
N GLU A 190 7.38 0.37 -38.71
CA GLU A 190 7.75 1.57 -39.45
C GLU A 190 9.12 1.45 -40.11
N LEU A 191 10.12 0.89 -39.42
CA LEU A 191 11.45 0.64 -39.99
C LEU A 191 11.39 -0.37 -41.14
N VAL A 192 10.64 -1.46 -40.99
CA VAL A 192 10.47 -2.46 -42.05
C VAL A 192 9.74 -1.85 -43.25
N ASN A 193 8.64 -1.12 -43.02
CA ASN A 193 7.89 -0.47 -44.07
C ASN A 193 8.73 0.58 -44.81
N THR A 194 9.48 1.41 -44.08
CA THR A 194 10.41 2.39 -44.66
C THR A 194 11.55 1.72 -45.42
N GLY A 195 12.06 0.59 -44.91
CA GLY A 195 13.06 -0.21 -45.61
C GLY A 195 12.50 -0.79 -46.92
N VAL A 196 11.29 -1.32 -46.91
CA VAL A 196 10.61 -1.87 -48.09
C VAL A 196 10.34 -0.77 -49.13
N THR A 197 9.87 0.40 -48.72
CA THR A 197 9.67 1.54 -49.64
C THR A 197 11.00 2.03 -50.20
N ALA A 198 12.04 2.19 -49.38
CA ALA A 198 13.38 2.58 -49.84
C ALA A 198 13.96 1.58 -50.86
N ILE A 199 13.81 0.27 -50.63
CA ILE A 199 14.23 -0.77 -51.58
C ILE A 199 13.42 -0.68 -52.88
N LYS A 200 12.09 -0.46 -52.79
CA LYS A 200 11.23 -0.31 -53.95
C LYS A 200 11.60 0.93 -54.77
N ASP A 201 11.88 2.04 -54.11
CA ASP A 201 12.28 3.30 -54.74
C ASP A 201 13.66 3.15 -55.39
N GLN A 202 14.62 2.53 -54.68
CA GLN A 202 15.94 2.21 -55.23
C GLN A 202 15.81 1.30 -56.46
N LYS A 203 14.99 0.25 -56.41
CA LYS A 203 14.74 -0.64 -57.56
C LYS A 203 14.09 0.09 -58.73
N THR A 204 13.16 1.00 -58.46
CA THR A 204 12.51 1.81 -59.49
C THR A 204 13.49 2.80 -60.12
N SER A 205 14.30 3.48 -59.31
CA SER A 205 15.37 4.38 -59.74
C SER A 205 16.42 3.64 -60.58
N LEU A 206 16.91 2.49 -60.13
CA LEU A 206 17.81 1.63 -60.90
C LEU A 206 17.17 1.17 -62.21
N GLY A 207 15.90 0.78 -62.18
CA GLY A 207 15.15 0.42 -63.39
C GLY A 207 15.05 1.57 -64.39
N GLN A 208 14.82 2.79 -63.93
CA GLN A 208 14.84 4.00 -64.78
C GLN A 208 16.24 4.28 -65.32
N LEU A 209 17.29 4.14 -64.50
CA LEU A 209 18.67 4.31 -64.92
C LEU A 209 19.08 3.30 -65.99
N ILE A 210 18.71 2.02 -65.82
CA ILE A 210 18.96 0.96 -66.80
C ILE A 210 18.28 1.30 -68.12
N LYS A 211 16.98 1.68 -68.10
CA LYS A 211 16.27 2.10 -69.31
C LYS A 211 16.93 3.32 -69.98
N ALA A 212 17.33 4.32 -69.20
CA ALA A 212 18.03 5.49 -69.73
C ALA A 212 19.37 5.10 -70.39
N LYS A 213 20.15 4.23 -69.76
CA LYS A 213 21.42 3.72 -70.31
C LYS A 213 21.22 2.84 -71.54
N GLU A 214 20.17 2.04 -71.58
CA GLU A 214 19.79 1.26 -72.75
C GLU A 214 19.39 2.16 -73.92
N HIS A 215 18.60 3.21 -73.67
CA HIS A 215 18.28 4.22 -74.69
C HIS A 215 19.52 4.96 -75.20
N GLU A 216 20.42 5.36 -74.30
CA GLU A 216 21.68 6.01 -74.64
C GLU A 216 22.58 5.08 -75.49
N MET A 217 22.72 3.82 -75.08
CA MET A 217 23.48 2.81 -75.83
C MET A 217 22.87 2.54 -77.21
N ASN A 218 21.53 2.43 -77.31
CA ASN A 218 20.84 2.25 -78.58
C ASN A 218 20.99 3.48 -79.49
N ALA A 219 21.01 4.69 -78.94
CA ALA A 219 21.30 5.90 -79.70
C ALA A 219 22.74 5.87 -80.25
N TYR A 220 23.73 5.53 -79.42
CA TYR A 220 25.11 5.36 -79.87
C TYR A 220 25.26 4.27 -80.93
N TYR A 221 24.62 3.12 -80.74
CA TYR A 221 24.61 2.04 -81.72
C TYR A 221 23.97 2.48 -83.04
N GLY A 222 22.83 3.17 -82.98
CA GLY A 222 22.16 3.70 -84.16
C GLY A 222 22.94 4.81 -84.87
N MET A 223 23.77 5.59 -84.16
CA MET A 223 24.71 6.53 -84.77
C MET A 223 25.87 5.80 -85.44
N ALA A 224 26.49 4.83 -84.76
CA ALA A 224 27.59 4.05 -85.32
C ALA A 224 27.18 3.23 -86.55
N GLN A 225 25.96 2.66 -86.53
CA GLN A 225 25.40 1.94 -87.68
C GLN A 225 25.14 2.88 -88.87
N ARG A 226 24.61 4.08 -88.61
CA ARG A 226 24.44 5.12 -89.65
C ARG A 226 25.77 5.56 -90.22
N GLN A 227 26.76 5.85 -89.38
CA GLN A 227 28.12 6.17 -89.83
C GLN A 227 28.71 5.06 -90.69
N LYS A 228 28.56 3.79 -90.30
CA LYS A 228 29.00 2.67 -91.15
C LYS A 228 28.25 2.60 -92.47
N GLN A 229 26.94 2.85 -92.50
CA GLN A 229 26.18 2.91 -93.75
C GLN A 229 26.63 4.09 -94.64
N GLU A 230 26.87 5.26 -94.04
CA GLU A 230 27.38 6.45 -94.72
C GLU A 230 28.79 6.21 -95.27
N GLU A 231 29.71 5.65 -94.47
CA GLU A 231 31.07 5.26 -94.92
C GLU A 231 31.01 4.27 -96.07
N VAL A 232 30.16 3.23 -95.98
CA VAL A 232 29.99 2.25 -97.08
C VAL A 232 29.40 2.93 -98.32
N GLN A 233 28.45 3.86 -98.15
CA GLN A 233 27.85 4.59 -99.26
C GLN A 233 28.82 5.58 -99.92
N GLU A 234 29.67 6.26 -99.15
CA GLU A 234 30.75 7.10 -99.66
C GLU A 234 31.77 6.27 -100.44
N VAL A 235 32.19 5.12 -99.90
CA VAL A 235 33.10 4.20 -100.59
C VAL A 235 32.50 3.67 -101.89
N LEU A 236 31.19 3.34 -101.90
CA LEU A 236 30.48 2.94 -103.12
C LEU A 236 30.43 4.07 -104.16
N GLN A 237 30.12 5.30 -103.75
CA GLN A 237 30.10 6.45 -104.66
C GLN A 237 31.49 6.78 -105.22
N GLU A 238 32.54 6.65 -104.41
CA GLU A 238 33.91 6.88 -104.88
C GLU A 238 34.38 5.76 -105.83
N ALA A 239 34.01 4.50 -105.56
CA ALA A 239 34.21 3.39 -106.47
C ALA A 239 33.46 3.60 -107.79
N GLU A 240 32.22 4.11 -107.75
CA GLU A 240 31.44 4.41 -108.96
C GLU A 240 32.07 5.55 -109.79
N LYS A 241 32.54 6.63 -109.16
CA LYS A 241 33.27 7.70 -109.85
C LYS A 241 34.57 7.22 -110.49
N THR A 242 35.34 6.39 -109.79
CA THR A 242 36.59 5.82 -110.33
C THR A 242 36.33 4.83 -111.47
N HIS A 243 35.27 4.03 -111.37
CA HIS A 243 34.80 3.19 -112.47
C HIS A 243 34.31 4.01 -113.67
N GLN A 244 33.57 5.10 -113.46
CA GLN A 244 33.13 5.98 -114.54
C GLN A 244 34.33 6.65 -115.23
N ALA A 245 35.29 7.17 -114.46
CA ALA A 245 36.50 7.78 -115.01
C ALA A 245 37.37 6.79 -115.81
N THR A 246 37.41 5.52 -115.40
CA THR A 246 38.11 4.48 -116.16
C THR A 246 37.36 4.09 -117.43
N LEU A 247 36.03 4.03 -117.39
CA LEU A 247 35.19 3.86 -118.59
C LEU A 247 35.40 5.00 -119.59
N ASP A 248 35.37 6.25 -119.15
CA ASP A 248 35.58 7.43 -119.99
C ASP A 248 36.96 7.39 -120.67
N ASN A 249 38.02 6.99 -119.94
CA ASN A 249 39.37 6.82 -120.50
C ASN A 249 39.43 5.73 -121.58
N VAL A 250 38.77 4.59 -121.36
CA VAL A 250 38.69 3.52 -122.34
C VAL A 250 37.89 3.96 -123.57
N MET A 251 36.81 4.73 -123.36
CA MET A 251 36.01 5.30 -124.43
C MET A 251 36.82 6.28 -125.30
N ASP A 252 37.61 7.16 -124.68
CA ASP A 252 38.51 8.07 -125.39
C ASP A 252 39.57 7.33 -126.21
N LYS A 253 40.16 6.27 -125.67
CA LYS A 253 41.09 5.40 -126.41
C LYS A 253 40.40 4.73 -127.60
N LEU A 254 39.18 4.25 -127.42
CA LEU A 254 38.40 3.63 -128.49
C LEU A 254 38.12 4.64 -129.62
N VAL A 255 37.67 5.85 -129.29
CA VAL A 255 37.41 6.92 -130.28
C VAL A 255 38.70 7.30 -131.02
N ASN A 256 39.83 7.40 -130.34
CA ASN A 256 41.11 7.67 -130.97
C ASN A 256 41.54 6.55 -131.94
N THR A 257 41.46 5.29 -131.52
CA THR A 257 41.79 4.15 -132.39
C THR A 257 40.84 4.03 -133.59
N GLN A 258 39.55 4.35 -133.41
CA GLN A 258 38.58 4.43 -134.51
C GLN A 258 38.97 5.54 -135.50
N GLY A 259 39.42 6.70 -135.00
CA GLY A 259 39.92 7.81 -135.82
C GLY A 259 41.16 7.43 -136.63
N GLU A 260 42.11 6.74 -136.00
CA GLU A 260 43.29 6.19 -136.67
C GLU A 260 42.90 5.19 -137.77
N LEU A 261 41.96 4.29 -137.50
CA LEU A 261 41.48 3.28 -138.45
C LEU A 261 40.84 3.93 -139.69
N VAL A 262 40.03 4.96 -139.50
CA VAL A 262 39.42 5.73 -140.60
C VAL A 262 40.48 6.44 -141.43
N SER A 263 41.54 6.96 -140.80
CA SER A 263 42.65 7.60 -141.52
C SER A 263 43.43 6.60 -142.39
N VAL A 264 43.69 5.40 -141.87
CA VAL A 264 44.38 4.31 -142.59
C VAL A 264 43.53 3.81 -143.75
N ALA A 265 42.22 3.64 -143.54
CA ALA A 265 41.29 3.27 -144.61
C ALA A 265 41.28 4.31 -145.74
N LYS A 266 41.36 5.61 -145.40
CA LYS A 266 41.45 6.69 -146.38
C LYS A 266 42.77 6.68 -147.15
N GLN A 267 43.90 6.41 -146.48
CA GLN A 267 45.20 6.26 -147.13
C GLN A 267 45.25 5.04 -148.08
N LEU A 268 44.66 3.91 -147.68
CA LEU A 268 44.51 2.72 -148.52
C LEU A 268 43.64 2.99 -149.75
N GLY A 269 42.54 3.74 -149.60
CA GLY A 269 41.70 4.15 -150.72
C GLY A 269 42.47 5.01 -151.73
N ILE A 270 43.32 5.93 -151.27
CA ILE A 270 44.19 6.72 -152.14
C ILE A 270 45.21 5.81 -152.85
N MET A 271 45.93 4.94 -152.13
CA MET A 271 46.89 4.03 -152.75
C MET A 271 46.25 3.07 -153.77
N THR A 272 45.01 2.65 -153.56
CA THR A 272 44.28 1.78 -154.48
C THR A 272 43.95 2.52 -155.78
N ASN A 273 43.47 3.77 -155.70
CA ASN A 273 43.21 4.58 -156.90
C ASN A 273 44.50 4.85 -157.70
N TRP A 274 45.63 5.09 -157.02
CA TRP A 274 46.94 5.22 -157.68
C TRP A 274 47.38 3.92 -158.37
N LYS A 275 47.09 2.77 -157.75
CA LYS A 275 47.39 1.46 -158.35
C LYS A 275 46.57 1.25 -159.63
N ASP A 276 45.27 1.55 -159.59
CA ASP A 276 44.37 1.32 -160.72
C ASP A 276 44.69 2.27 -161.89
N PHE A 277 44.98 3.55 -161.62
CA PHE A 277 45.43 4.52 -162.64
C PHE A 277 46.71 4.05 -163.35
N LEU A 278 47.69 3.56 -162.57
CA LEU A 278 48.95 3.07 -163.14
C LEU A 278 48.78 1.76 -163.93
N GLU A 279 47.84 0.90 -163.53
CA GLU A 279 47.51 -0.32 -164.30
C GLU A 279 46.81 0.03 -165.63
N GLU A 280 45.97 1.06 -165.66
CA GLU A 280 45.31 1.54 -166.87
C GLU A 280 46.30 2.14 -167.88
N GLU A 281 47.20 3.04 -167.46
CA GLU A 281 48.24 3.61 -168.34
C GLU A 281 49.17 2.52 -168.91
N LEU A 282 49.48 1.50 -168.10
CA LEU A 282 50.36 0.39 -168.51
C LEU A 282 49.67 -0.52 -169.53
N GLN A 283 48.35 -0.66 -169.45
CA GLN A 283 47.55 -1.38 -170.43
C GLN A 283 47.40 -0.57 -171.74
N GLU A 284 47.19 0.74 -171.67
CA GLU A 284 47.16 1.61 -172.85
C GLU A 284 48.49 1.60 -173.61
N THR A 285 49.61 1.69 -172.89
CA THR A 285 50.95 1.59 -173.51
C THR A 285 51.18 0.21 -174.13
N ARG A 286 50.74 -0.87 -173.46
CA ARG A 286 50.79 -2.22 -174.03
C ARG A 286 50.00 -2.33 -175.33
N GLU A 287 48.78 -1.79 -175.39
CA GLU A 287 47.97 -1.77 -176.62
C GLU A 287 48.63 -0.96 -177.73
N ALA A 288 49.25 0.18 -177.41
CA ALA A 288 49.99 1.00 -178.36
C ALA A 288 51.20 0.26 -178.94
N PHE A 289 51.99 -0.43 -178.10
CA PHE A 289 53.09 -1.28 -178.57
C PHE A 289 52.59 -2.43 -179.43
N GLN A 290 51.49 -3.08 -179.06
CA GLN A 290 50.91 -4.15 -179.86
C GLN A 290 50.42 -3.66 -181.23
N LYS A 291 49.80 -2.47 -181.28
CA LYS A 291 49.43 -1.80 -182.55
C LYS A 291 50.63 -1.50 -183.43
N TYR A 292 51.71 -0.97 -182.85
CA TYR A 292 52.95 -0.68 -183.58
C TYR A 292 53.57 -1.96 -184.17
N ILE A 293 53.73 -3.00 -183.35
CA ILE A 293 54.29 -4.30 -183.77
C ILE A 293 53.47 -4.89 -184.92
N ASN A 294 52.14 -4.89 -184.79
CA ASN A 294 51.25 -5.42 -185.81
C ASN A 294 51.35 -4.65 -187.14
N TYR A 295 51.54 -3.32 -187.10
CA TYR A 295 51.66 -2.50 -188.31
C TYR A 295 52.98 -2.71 -189.03
N THR A 296 54.10 -2.77 -188.30
CA THR A 296 55.45 -2.85 -188.91
C THR A 296 55.80 -4.26 -189.37
N PHE A 297 55.26 -5.29 -188.71
CA PHE A 297 55.61 -6.69 -189.00
C PHE A 297 54.36 -7.56 -189.15
N PRO A 298 53.66 -7.52 -190.31
CA PRO A 298 52.38 -8.21 -190.52
C PRO A 298 52.46 -9.75 -190.51
N ARG A 299 53.66 -10.32 -190.48
CA ARG A 299 53.90 -11.78 -190.48
C ARG A 299 54.11 -12.37 -189.07
N LEU A 300 54.06 -11.55 -188.02
CA LEU A 300 54.16 -12.00 -186.64
C LEU A 300 52.75 -12.24 -186.06
N SER A 301 52.60 -13.30 -185.27
CA SER A 301 51.34 -13.63 -184.58
C SER A 301 51.00 -12.59 -183.49
N PRO A 302 49.72 -12.26 -183.24
CA PRO A 302 49.32 -11.29 -182.20
C PRO A 302 49.80 -11.70 -180.79
N GLY A 303 50.14 -10.73 -179.94
CA GLY A 303 50.48 -10.96 -178.52
C GLY A 303 51.95 -10.80 -178.13
N HIS A 304 52.81 -10.31 -179.04
CA HIS A 304 54.23 -10.09 -178.73
C HIS A 304 54.50 -8.91 -177.79
N ALA A 305 53.56 -7.97 -177.61
CA ALA A 305 53.71 -6.87 -176.64
C ALA A 305 53.73 -7.37 -175.18
N ASP A 306 53.11 -8.52 -174.90
CA ASP A 306 53.04 -9.10 -173.55
C ASP A 306 54.39 -9.62 -173.04
N PHE A 307 55.33 -9.90 -173.95
CA PHE A 307 56.70 -10.30 -173.59
C PHE A 307 57.56 -9.10 -173.17
N ILE A 308 57.31 -7.91 -173.73
CA ILE A 308 58.07 -6.69 -173.43
C ILE A 308 57.54 -6.04 -172.14
N LEU A 309 56.22 -6.08 -171.91
CA LEU A 309 55.55 -5.60 -170.71
C LEU A 309 54.72 -6.74 -170.09
N PRO A 310 55.24 -7.51 -169.12
CA PRO A 310 54.50 -8.59 -168.45
C PRO A 310 53.49 -8.11 -167.40
N GLU A 311 52.41 -8.87 -167.16
CA GLU A 311 51.45 -8.57 -166.10
C GLU A 311 52.05 -8.75 -164.69
N ARG A 312 51.68 -7.87 -163.75
CA ARG A 312 52.09 -8.01 -162.34
C ARG A 312 51.31 -9.13 -161.65
N LYS A 313 51.99 -9.90 -160.80
CA LYS A 313 51.43 -10.98 -159.96
C LYS A 313 50.50 -10.39 -158.89
N LYS A 314 49.26 -10.90 -158.77
CA LYS A 314 48.32 -10.53 -157.70
C LYS A 314 48.79 -11.06 -156.34
N THR A 315 48.73 -10.22 -155.30
CA THR A 315 49.13 -10.53 -153.91
C THR A 315 48.12 -11.45 -153.20
N PRO A 316 48.55 -12.42 -152.36
CA PRO A 316 47.67 -13.28 -151.55
C PRO A 316 47.26 -12.64 -150.20
N SER A 317 45.98 -12.73 -149.84
CA SER A 317 45.38 -12.28 -148.57
C SER A 317 45.33 -13.41 -147.53
N ASN A 318 45.99 -13.24 -146.38
CA ASN A 318 45.64 -13.95 -145.13
C ASN A 318 46.10 -13.11 -143.91
N LEU A 319 45.16 -12.40 -143.29
CA LEU A 319 45.30 -11.78 -141.98
C LEU A 319 43.93 -11.87 -141.31
N THR A 320 43.82 -12.67 -140.25
CA THR A 320 43.06 -12.42 -138.99
C THR A 320 42.80 -13.72 -138.25
N LYS A 321 43.18 -13.76 -136.95
CA LYS A 321 42.33 -14.08 -135.78
C LYS A 321 43.20 -14.52 -134.59
N ASP A 322 43.11 -13.76 -133.49
CA ASP A 322 42.67 -14.25 -132.17
C ASP A 322 43.11 -13.29 -131.04
N ASN A 323 42.12 -12.55 -130.53
CA ASN A 323 42.12 -11.89 -129.22
C ASN A 323 40.76 -12.22 -128.61
N GLU A 324 40.71 -13.20 -127.73
CA GLU A 324 39.57 -13.61 -126.89
C GLU A 324 40.16 -14.63 -125.91
N THR A 325 40.31 -14.40 -124.61
CA THR A 325 39.23 -14.26 -123.62
C THR A 325 39.83 -14.27 -122.20
N ASN A 326 39.01 -13.79 -121.26
CA ASN A 326 38.88 -14.15 -119.84
C ASN A 326 39.11 -13.03 -118.82
N ALA A 327 37.99 -12.34 -118.60
CA ALA A 327 37.56 -11.82 -117.32
C ALA A 327 37.22 -12.95 -116.34
N GLU A 328 37.62 -12.78 -115.09
CA GLU A 328 36.81 -12.99 -113.88
C GLU A 328 37.09 -11.84 -112.91
#